data_AF-A0A7M5X695-F1
#
_entry.id   AF-A0A7M5X695-F1
#
_cell.length_a   1.000
_cell.length_b   1.000
_cell.length_c   1.000
_cell.angle_alpha   90.00
_cell.angle_beta   90.00
_cell.angle_gamma   90.00
#
_symmetry.space_group_name_H-M   'P 1'
#
loop_
_entity.id
_entity.type
_entity.pdbx_description
1 polymer ?
#
loop_
_entity_poly.entity_id
_entity_poly.type
_entity_poly.pdbx_seq_one_letter_code
_entity_poly.pdbx_strand_id
1 'polypeptide(L)'
;MSKPLKEISDDVYRRALEKCWAVKLDTQKTFPTLIDEWITVEKKKLGVPYSYLAYPLLTSISYCLGVSRVKLAESYQEPVILYSLVSGRSGTNKSSCVSLFRNIINKIETNERDDKQHIFDSGTIEGLMTTLHENNGSVLCAVDEFSTFLDAMDKNSNGNVERSRYLSLWSGSSWSKKTKHG
;
A
#
# COMPACT_ATOMS: atom_id res chain seq x y z
N MET A 1 21.37 7.71 28.22
CA MET A 1 20.65 6.52 28.74
C MET A 1 19.23 6.57 28.21
N SER A 2 18.83 5.64 27.33
CA SER A 2 17.44 5.55 26.91
C SER A 2 16.60 5.08 28.11
N LYS A 3 15.43 5.71 28.32
CA LYS A 3 14.47 5.20 29.30
C LYS A 3 14.10 3.77 28.87
N PRO A 4 14.08 2.79 29.80
CA PRO A 4 13.60 1.46 29.47
C PRO A 4 12.16 1.60 28.96
N LEU A 5 11.87 0.98 27.82
CA LEU A 5 10.51 0.89 27.30
C LEU A 5 9.65 0.25 28.39
N LYS A 6 8.61 0.96 28.85
CA LYS A 6 7.66 0.41 29.81
C LYS A 6 7.06 -0.83 29.17
N GLU A 7 7.25 -1.99 29.80
CA GLU A 7 6.51 -3.20 29.43
C GLU A 7 5.02 -2.90 29.53
N ILE A 8 4.33 -2.99 28.39
CA ILE A 8 2.88 -2.87 28.30
C ILE A 8 2.34 -4.28 28.50
N SER A 9 1.48 -4.49 29.49
CA SER A 9 0.83 -5.80 29.68
C SER A 9 0.01 -6.18 28.44
N ASP A 10 -0.02 -7.47 28.09
CA ASP A 10 -0.75 -8.00 26.94
C ASP A 10 -2.21 -7.56 26.86
N ASP A 11 -2.90 -7.44 28.00
CA ASP A 11 -4.30 -6.99 28.07
C ASP A 11 -4.47 -5.53 27.63
N VAL A 12 -3.52 -4.67 28.00
CA VAL A 12 -3.51 -3.26 27.59
C VAL A 12 -3.21 -3.15 26.10
N TYR A 13 -2.27 -3.97 25.60
CA TYR A 13 -1.96 -4.04 24.18
C TYR A 13 -3.16 -4.53 23.35
N ARG A 14 -3.84 -5.61 23.78
CA ARG A 14 -5.05 -6.12 23.12
C ARG A 14 -6.18 -5.09 23.08
N ARG A 15 -6.46 -4.41 24.19
CA ARG A 15 -7.47 -3.33 24.22
C ARG A 15 -7.09 -2.16 23.31
N ALA A 16 -5.80 -1.83 23.19
CA ALA A 16 -5.35 -0.82 22.24
C ALA A 16 -5.55 -1.28 20.79
N LEU A 17 -5.24 -2.53 20.47
CA LEU A 17 -5.50 -3.12 19.16
C LEU A 17 -6.99 -3.13 18.81
N GLU A 18 -7.87 -3.53 19.73
CA GLU A 18 -9.32 -3.50 19.54
C GLU A 18 -9.83 -2.09 19.21
N LYS A 19 -9.30 -1.08 19.90
CA LYS A 19 -9.61 0.32 19.59
C LYS A 19 -9.13 0.72 18.21
N CYS A 20 -7.93 0.27 17.80
CA CYS A 20 -7.39 0.52 16.46
C CYS A 20 -8.22 -0.15 15.36
N TRP A 21 -8.71 -1.37 15.59
CA TRP A 21 -9.54 -2.11 14.62
C TRP A 21 -10.92 -1.48 14.43
N ALA A 22 -11.41 -0.74 15.43
CA ALA A 22 -12.68 -0.03 15.36
C ALA A 22 -12.56 1.37 14.71
N VAL A 23 -11.35 1.83 14.35
CA VAL A 23 -11.17 3.14 13.72
C VAL A 23 -11.79 3.11 12.33
N LYS A 24 -12.87 3.86 12.17
CA LYS A 24 -13.49 4.12 10.88
C LYS A 24 -12.89 5.39 10.30
N LEU A 25 -12.21 5.25 9.16
CA LEU A 25 -11.82 6.42 8.38
C LEU A 25 -13.08 7.02 7.74
N ASP A 26 -13.41 8.26 8.10
CA ASP A 26 -14.48 9.02 7.44
C ASP A 26 -13.99 9.49 6.06
N THR A 27 -14.01 8.57 5.09
CA THR A 27 -13.46 8.78 3.74
C THR A 27 -14.03 9.99 3.01
N GLN A 28 -15.23 10.48 3.37
CA GLN A 28 -15.82 11.68 2.78
C GLN A 28 -15.21 12.98 3.32
N LYS A 29 -14.67 12.96 4.53
CA LYS A 29 -14.00 14.11 5.15
C LYS A 29 -12.48 14.08 5.00
N THR A 30 -11.92 12.97 4.51
CA THR A 30 -10.48 12.81 4.35
C THR A 30 -9.91 13.67 3.23
N PHE A 31 -10.68 13.91 2.16
CA PHE A 31 -10.18 14.54 0.95
C PHE A 31 -10.61 16.01 0.82
N PRO A 32 -9.79 16.85 0.17
CA PRO A 32 -10.21 18.18 -0.25
C PRO A 32 -11.47 18.13 -1.13
N THR A 33 -12.27 19.20 -1.13
CA THR A 33 -13.56 19.28 -1.82
C THR A 33 -13.49 18.86 -3.30
N LEU A 34 -12.48 19.32 -4.04
CA LEU A 34 -12.32 18.95 -5.46
C LEU A 34 -12.15 17.44 -5.69
N ILE A 35 -11.46 16.77 -4.76
CA ILE A 35 -11.23 15.32 -4.84
C ILE A 35 -12.49 14.56 -4.41
N ASP A 36 -13.19 15.00 -3.37
CA ASP A 36 -14.47 14.41 -2.96
C ASP A 36 -15.54 14.51 -4.05
N GLU A 37 -15.63 15.66 -4.73
CA GLU A 37 -16.50 15.87 -5.88
C GLU A 37 -16.17 14.90 -7.03
N TRP A 38 -14.87 14.77 -7.36
CA TRP A 38 -14.40 13.83 -8.37
C TRP A 38 -14.77 12.38 -8.02
N ILE A 39 -14.53 11.94 -6.78
CA ILE A 39 -14.91 10.58 -6.32
C ILE A 39 -16.43 10.39 -6.43
N THR A 40 -17.21 11.42 -6.06
CA THR A 40 -18.67 11.38 -6.12
C THR A 40 -19.20 11.23 -7.56
N VAL A 41 -18.52 11.84 -8.54
CA VAL A 41 -18.83 11.65 -9.96
C VAL A 41 -18.44 10.25 -10.44
N GLU A 42 -17.22 9.81 -10.16
CA GLU A 42 -16.71 8.52 -10.65
C GLU A 42 -17.45 7.33 -10.04
N LYS A 43 -17.78 7.39 -8.74
CA LYS A 43 -18.55 6.30 -8.10
C LYS A 43 -19.92 6.11 -8.74
N LYS A 44 -20.56 7.19 -9.21
CA LYS A 44 -21.87 7.14 -9.90
C LYS A 44 -21.73 6.53 -11.28
N LYS A 45 -20.67 6.88 -12.03
CA LYS A 45 -20.39 6.31 -13.35
C LYS A 45 -20.12 4.81 -13.28
N LEU A 46 -19.36 4.37 -12.28
CA LEU A 46 -18.95 2.97 -12.11
C LEU A 46 -19.99 2.12 -11.37
N GLY A 47 -20.97 2.75 -10.71
CA GLY A 47 -21.97 2.06 -9.90
C GLY A 47 -21.40 1.40 -8.65
N VAL A 48 -20.40 2.02 -8.01
CA VAL A 48 -19.64 1.44 -6.89
C VAL A 48 -19.77 2.28 -5.61
N PRO A 49 -19.50 1.70 -4.42
CA PRO A 49 -19.38 2.47 -3.19
C PRO A 49 -18.27 3.53 -3.25
N TYR A 50 -18.43 4.65 -2.55
CA TYR A 50 -17.40 5.70 -2.43
C TYR A 50 -16.05 5.13 -1.96
N SER A 51 -16.08 4.18 -1.02
CA SER A 51 -14.89 3.52 -0.47
C SER A 51 -14.07 2.76 -1.52
N TYR A 52 -14.68 2.29 -2.62
CA TYR A 52 -13.96 1.56 -3.68
C TYR A 52 -13.00 2.46 -4.45
N LEU A 53 -13.20 3.77 -4.38
CA LEU A 53 -12.31 4.78 -4.97
C LEU A 53 -11.45 5.48 -3.91
N ALA A 54 -12.02 5.77 -2.75
CA ALA A 54 -11.31 6.47 -1.68
C ALA A 54 -10.05 5.74 -1.20
N TYR A 55 -10.15 4.43 -0.90
CA TYR A 55 -9.02 3.69 -0.34
C TYR A 55 -7.88 3.51 -1.36
N PRO A 56 -8.14 3.10 -2.62
CA PRO A 56 -7.07 3.06 -3.62
C PRO A 56 -6.45 4.44 -3.87
N LEU A 57 -7.23 5.52 -3.86
CA LEU A 57 -6.68 6.87 -4.00
C LEU A 57 -5.71 7.23 -2.87
N LEU A 58 -6.02 6.88 -1.62
CA LEU A 58 -5.11 7.06 -0.49
C LEU A 58 -3.78 6.34 -0.70
N THR A 59 -3.82 5.07 -1.15
CA THR A 59 -2.61 4.31 -1.46
C THR A 59 -1.86 4.89 -2.67
N SER A 60 -2.56 5.38 -3.69
CA SER A 60 -1.94 6.08 -4.82
C SER A 60 -1.23 7.37 -4.38
N ILE A 61 -1.82 8.14 -3.46
CA ILE A 61 -1.17 9.34 -2.88
C ILE A 61 0.09 8.95 -2.10
N SER A 62 0.01 7.91 -1.28
CA SER A 62 1.17 7.36 -0.56
C SER A 62 2.31 7.00 -1.53
N TYR A 63 1.99 6.37 -2.66
CA TYR A 63 2.96 6.10 -3.72
C TYR A 63 3.56 7.39 -4.33
N CYS A 64 2.74 8.39 -4.66
CA CYS A 64 3.21 9.66 -5.21
C CYS A 64 4.12 10.45 -4.22
N LEU A 65 3.98 10.22 -2.91
CA LEU A 65 4.85 10.81 -1.89
C LEU A 65 6.23 10.11 -1.81
N GLY A 66 6.39 8.94 -2.43
CA GLY A 66 7.65 8.20 -2.51
C GLY A 66 8.23 7.86 -1.13
N VAL A 67 9.51 8.15 -0.93
CA VAL A 67 10.24 7.87 0.33
C VAL A 67 10.02 8.93 1.42
N SER A 68 8.99 9.77 1.26
CA SER A 68 8.65 10.80 2.24
C SER A 68 8.27 10.19 3.59
N ARG A 69 8.53 10.96 4.65
CA ARG A 69 8.19 10.59 6.03
C ARG A 69 7.28 11.65 6.65
N VAL A 70 6.27 11.20 7.39
CA VAL A 70 5.34 12.08 8.11
C VAL A 70 5.70 12.06 9.59
N LYS A 71 5.69 13.26 10.19
CA LYS A 71 5.91 13.43 11.63
C LYS A 71 4.60 13.17 12.38
N LEU A 72 4.54 12.07 13.12
CA LEU A 72 3.37 11.68 13.91
C LEU A 72 3.42 12.23 15.35
N ALA A 73 4.63 12.48 15.87
CA ALA A 73 4.87 13.13 17.16
C ALA A 73 6.22 13.88 17.12
N GLU A 74 6.52 14.67 18.16
CA GLU A 74 7.73 15.51 18.20
C GLU A 74 9.04 14.76 17.87
N SER A 75 9.17 13.52 18.30
CA SER A 75 10.34 12.67 18.07
C SER A 75 10.05 11.43 17.23
N TYR A 76 8.89 11.35 16.56
CA TYR A 76 8.47 10.17 15.82
C TYR A 76 8.07 10.50 14.39
N GLN A 77 8.76 9.85 13.45
CA GLN A 77 8.49 9.94 12.01
C GLN A 77 8.33 8.56 11.44
N GLU A 78 7.34 8.38 10.57
CA GLU A 78 7.09 7.13 9.85
C GLU A 78 7.12 7.35 8.34
N PRO A 79 7.55 6.35 7.56
CA PRO A 79 7.38 6.39 6.11
C PRO A 79 5.88 6.34 5.76
N VAL A 80 5.49 6.98 4.65
CA VAL A 80 4.09 6.97 4.20
C VAL A 80 3.83 5.72 3.36
N ILE A 81 3.74 4.57 4.02
CA ILE A 81 3.45 3.29 3.37
C ILE A 81 2.02 2.89 3.70
N LEU A 82 1.12 2.87 2.71
CA LEU A 82 -0.29 2.51 2.92
C LEU A 82 -0.67 1.26 2.15
N TYR A 83 -1.25 0.30 2.88
CA TYR A 83 -1.90 -0.87 2.29
C TYR A 83 -3.42 -0.69 2.31
N SER A 84 -4.05 -0.79 1.13
CA SER A 84 -5.51 -0.77 1.01
C SER A 84 -6.01 -2.09 0.44
N LEU A 85 -7.10 -2.61 1.02
CA LEU A 85 -7.84 -3.75 0.47
C LEU A 85 -9.28 -3.32 0.16
N VAL A 86 -9.66 -3.39 -1.11
CA VAL A 86 -11.06 -3.21 -1.53
C VAL A 86 -11.67 -4.58 -1.74
N SER A 87 -12.67 -4.93 -0.93
CA SER A 87 -13.34 -6.22 -0.97
C SER A 87 -14.83 -6.10 -1.33
N GLY A 88 -15.35 -7.10 -2.01
CA GLY A 88 -16.72 -7.17 -2.49
C GLY A 88 -17.02 -8.40 -3.32
N ARG A 89 -18.30 -8.71 -3.50
CA ARG A 89 -18.76 -9.90 -4.25
C ARG A 89 -18.29 -9.86 -5.69
N SER A 90 -18.21 -11.00 -6.37
CA SER A 90 -17.92 -11.02 -7.81
C SER A 90 -18.92 -10.16 -8.60
N GLY A 91 -18.48 -9.51 -9.67
CA GLY A 91 -19.32 -8.63 -10.50
C GLY A 91 -19.62 -7.23 -9.91
N THR A 92 -18.91 -6.80 -8.87
CA THR A 92 -19.10 -5.48 -8.20
C THR A 92 -18.18 -4.37 -8.73
N ASN A 93 -17.64 -4.50 -9.95
CA ASN A 93 -16.75 -3.51 -10.59
C ASN A 93 -15.49 -3.11 -9.78
N LYS A 94 -15.02 -3.97 -8.86
CA LYS A 94 -13.77 -3.76 -8.10
C LYS A 94 -12.57 -3.60 -9.03
N SER A 95 -12.44 -4.52 -9.98
CA SER A 95 -11.35 -4.53 -10.96
C SER A 95 -11.34 -3.25 -11.79
N SER A 96 -12.51 -2.77 -12.21
CA SER A 96 -12.64 -1.49 -12.91
C SER A 96 -12.14 -0.30 -12.08
N CYS A 97 -12.36 -0.32 -10.76
CA CYS A 97 -11.82 0.70 -9.85
C CYS A 97 -10.30 0.62 -9.78
N VAL A 98 -9.74 -0.58 -9.62
CA VAL A 98 -8.27 -0.79 -9.59
C VAL A 98 -7.64 -0.34 -10.91
N SER A 99 -8.24 -0.71 -12.06
CA SER A 99 -7.80 -0.28 -13.38
C SER A 99 -7.84 1.24 -13.57
N LEU A 100 -8.83 1.94 -13.01
CA LEU A 100 -8.91 3.40 -13.06
C LEU A 100 -7.65 4.03 -12.45
N PHE A 101 -7.23 3.58 -11.26
CA PHE A 101 -6.04 4.11 -10.60
C PHE A 101 -4.75 3.71 -11.30
N ARG A 102 -4.64 2.46 -11.77
CA ARG A 102 -3.51 2.03 -12.61
C ARG A 102 -3.34 2.96 -13.82
N ASN A 103 -4.45 3.28 -14.49
CA ASN A 103 -4.42 4.17 -15.66
C ASN A 103 -4.05 5.61 -15.31
N ILE A 104 -4.51 6.14 -14.18
CA ILE A 104 -4.15 7.49 -13.72
C ILE A 104 -2.65 7.55 -13.42
N ILE A 105 -2.13 6.57 -12.67
CA ILE A 105 -0.71 6.50 -12.30
C ILE A 105 0.18 6.31 -13.52
N ASN A 106 -0.18 5.40 -14.43
CA ASN A 106 0.54 5.23 -15.70
C ASN A 106 0.60 6.53 -16.51
N LYS A 107 -0.49 7.31 -16.55
CA LYS A 107 -0.50 8.62 -17.22
C LYS A 107 0.41 9.63 -16.54
N ILE A 108 0.47 9.65 -15.21
CA ILE A 108 1.37 10.54 -14.46
C ILE A 108 2.82 10.16 -14.76
N GLU A 109 3.15 8.87 -14.71
CA GLU A 109 4.51 8.35 -14.96
C GLU A 109 4.97 8.62 -16.39
N THR A 110 4.13 8.32 -17.39
CA THR A 110 4.45 8.56 -18.81
C THR A 110 4.69 10.04 -19.12
N ASN A 111 4.08 10.94 -18.34
CA ASN A 111 4.25 12.39 -18.51
C ASN A 111 5.48 12.95 -17.77
N GLU A 112 6.05 12.25 -16.78
CA GLU A 112 7.07 12.81 -15.88
C GLU A 112 8.50 12.26 -16.04
N ARG A 113 8.76 11.05 -16.57
CA ARG A 113 10.12 10.53 -16.95
C ARG A 113 10.10 9.04 -17.37
N ASP A 114 11.11 8.67 -18.18
CA ASP A 114 11.77 7.36 -18.47
C ASP A 114 10.97 6.04 -18.32
N ASP A 115 11.25 5.06 -19.20
CA ASP A 115 10.67 3.70 -19.36
C ASP A 115 10.59 2.77 -18.12
N LYS A 116 10.69 3.28 -16.90
CA LYS A 116 10.64 2.50 -15.66
C LYS A 116 9.19 2.18 -15.29
N GLN A 117 8.87 0.88 -15.25
CA GLN A 117 7.59 0.42 -14.70
C GLN A 117 7.60 0.53 -13.17
N HIS A 118 6.77 1.41 -12.62
CA HIS A 118 6.58 1.52 -11.17
C HIS A 118 5.37 0.76 -10.64
N ILE A 119 4.48 0.34 -11.53
CA ILE A 119 3.36 -0.54 -11.18
C ILE A 119 3.83 -1.99 -11.22
N PHE A 120 3.81 -2.63 -10.06
CA PHE A 120 4.15 -4.04 -9.91
C PHE A 120 2.88 -4.89 -9.85
N ASP A 121 2.69 -5.76 -10.84
CA ASP A 121 1.58 -6.72 -10.89
C ASP A 121 2.05 -8.10 -10.36
N SER A 122 1.97 -8.28 -9.03
CA SER A 122 2.09 -9.54 -8.27
C SER A 122 3.16 -10.60 -8.66
N GLY A 123 4.30 -10.21 -9.23
CA GLY A 123 5.35 -11.13 -9.69
C GLY A 123 6.52 -11.32 -8.72
N THR A 124 6.41 -12.21 -7.72
CA THR A 124 7.52 -12.63 -6.81
C THR A 124 8.16 -11.53 -5.92
N ILE A 125 8.79 -11.91 -4.79
CA ILE A 125 9.51 -10.92 -3.96
C ILE A 125 10.73 -10.35 -4.69
N GLU A 126 11.35 -11.12 -5.58
CA GLU A 126 12.55 -10.70 -6.31
C GLU A 126 12.20 -9.64 -7.34
N GLY A 127 11.11 -9.82 -8.08
CA GLY A 127 10.56 -8.79 -8.97
C GLY A 127 10.26 -7.51 -8.20
N LEU A 128 9.58 -7.62 -7.04
CA LEU A 128 9.32 -6.47 -6.18
C LEU A 128 10.60 -5.76 -5.71
N MET A 129 11.64 -6.52 -5.33
CA MET A 129 12.93 -5.97 -4.92
C MET A 129 13.63 -5.23 -6.07
N THR A 130 13.65 -5.82 -7.26
CA THR A 130 14.23 -5.20 -8.45
C THR A 130 13.52 -3.89 -8.78
N THR A 131 12.18 -3.91 -8.83
CA THR A 131 11.37 -2.72 -9.08
C THR A 131 11.59 -1.65 -8.01
N LEU A 132 11.63 -2.01 -6.72
CA LEU A 132 11.97 -1.08 -5.64
C LEU A 132 13.36 -0.47 -5.82
N HIS A 133 14.36 -1.26 -6.22
CA HIS A 133 15.71 -0.77 -6.45
C HIS A 133 15.77 0.22 -7.62
N GLU A 134 15.14 -0.11 -8.74
CA GLU A 134 15.09 0.72 -9.95
C GLU A 134 14.35 2.05 -9.73
N ASN A 135 13.38 2.04 -8.80
CA ASN A 135 12.47 3.15 -8.52
C ASN A 135 12.77 3.86 -7.18
N ASN A 136 14.02 3.81 -6.71
CA ASN A 136 14.49 4.50 -5.49
C ASN A 136 13.62 4.22 -4.24
N GLY A 137 13.12 3.01 -4.10
CA GLY A 137 12.31 2.57 -2.98
C GLY A 137 10.82 2.93 -3.05
N SER A 138 10.33 3.46 -4.18
CA SER A 138 8.91 3.73 -4.41
C SER A 138 8.30 2.76 -5.42
N VAL A 139 7.22 2.08 -5.04
CA VAL A 139 6.50 1.15 -5.93
C VAL A 139 5.02 1.16 -5.61
N LEU A 140 4.17 1.05 -6.63
CA LEU A 140 2.75 0.80 -6.46
C LEU A 140 2.44 -0.66 -6.78
N CYS A 141 2.14 -1.44 -5.76
CA CYS A 141 1.62 -2.79 -5.94
C CYS A 141 0.09 -2.72 -6.01
N ALA A 142 -0.45 -2.82 -7.21
CA ALA A 142 -1.89 -2.94 -7.42
C ALA A 142 -2.16 -4.39 -7.79
N VAL A 143 -2.97 -5.12 -7.02
CA VAL A 143 -3.33 -6.52 -7.33
C VAL A 143 -4.85 -6.62 -7.37
N ASP A 144 -5.38 -7.22 -8.44
CA ASP A 144 -6.84 -7.35 -8.63
C ASP A 144 -7.43 -8.50 -7.77
N GLU A 145 -6.68 -9.59 -7.63
CA GLU A 145 -7.06 -10.75 -6.82
C GLU A 145 -6.16 -10.90 -5.59
N PHE A 146 -6.74 -10.73 -4.40
CA PHE A 146 -6.00 -10.87 -3.14
C PHE A 146 -5.45 -12.29 -2.93
N SER A 147 -6.11 -13.32 -3.43
CA SER A 147 -5.59 -14.69 -3.42
C SER A 147 -4.27 -14.80 -4.17
N THR A 148 -4.15 -14.19 -5.35
CA THR A 148 -2.90 -14.15 -6.12
C THR A 148 -1.78 -13.46 -5.36
N PHE A 149 -2.11 -12.39 -4.63
CA PHE A 149 -1.17 -11.71 -3.75
C PHE A 149 -0.70 -12.60 -2.59
N LEU A 150 -1.62 -13.31 -1.93
CA LEU A 150 -1.29 -14.26 -0.86
C LEU A 150 -0.40 -15.40 -1.38
N ASP A 151 -0.78 -15.98 -2.51
CA ASP A 151 -0.05 -17.08 -3.14
C ASP A 151 1.37 -16.63 -3.56
N ALA A 152 1.53 -15.38 -4.00
CA ALA A 152 2.83 -14.81 -4.33
C ALA A 152 3.75 -14.70 -3.10
N MET A 153 3.21 -14.51 -1.89
CA MET A 153 4.01 -14.49 -0.65
C MET A 153 4.43 -15.89 -0.17
N ASP A 154 3.81 -16.94 -0.70
CA ASP A 154 4.08 -18.34 -0.32
C ASP A 154 5.06 -19.05 -1.23
N LYS A 155 5.23 -18.55 -2.46
CA LYS A 155 6.07 -19.18 -3.46
C LYS A 155 7.54 -18.96 -3.15
N ASN A 156 8.19 -19.99 -2.63
CA ASN A 156 9.64 -20.11 -2.62
C ASN A 156 10.04 -21.54 -3.03
N SER A 157 11.09 -21.67 -3.85
CA SER A 157 11.63 -22.96 -4.29
C SER A 157 12.32 -23.76 -3.16
N ASN A 158 12.60 -23.12 -2.01
CA ASN A 158 13.42 -23.68 -0.92
C ASN A 158 12.75 -23.67 0.49
N GLY A 159 11.41 -23.56 0.59
CA GLY A 159 10.69 -23.80 1.85
C GLY A 159 10.83 -22.75 2.97
N ASN A 160 11.46 -21.60 2.71
CA ASN A 160 11.52 -20.47 3.65
C ASN A 160 10.35 -19.49 3.43
N VAL A 161 9.64 -19.14 4.51
CA VAL A 161 8.43 -18.29 4.49
C VAL A 161 8.78 -16.83 4.21
N GLU A 162 8.49 -16.35 3.01
CA GLU A 162 8.76 -14.96 2.59
C GLU A 162 7.73 -13.96 3.11
N ARG A 163 6.58 -14.41 3.63
CA ARG A 163 5.56 -13.55 4.27
C ARG A 163 6.15 -12.66 5.37
N SER A 164 7.01 -13.20 6.23
CA SER A 164 7.64 -12.44 7.32
C SER A 164 8.45 -11.26 6.79
N ARG A 165 9.13 -11.47 5.65
CA ARG A 165 9.83 -10.40 4.93
C ARG A 165 8.81 -9.42 4.42
N TYR A 166 7.84 -9.85 3.61
CA TYR A 166 6.80 -8.97 3.07
C TYR A 166 6.17 -8.05 4.13
N LEU A 167 5.81 -8.60 5.29
CA LEU A 167 5.22 -7.85 6.41
C LEU A 167 6.18 -6.83 7.03
N SER A 168 7.49 -7.04 6.96
CA SER A 168 8.46 -6.05 7.46
C SER A 168 8.61 -4.82 6.55
N LEU A 169 8.10 -4.85 5.31
CA LEU A 169 8.09 -3.67 4.41
C LEU A 169 7.30 -2.50 5.00
N TRP A 170 6.23 -2.80 5.74
CA TRP A 170 5.43 -1.79 6.43
C TRP A 170 6.27 -0.81 7.25
N SER A 171 7.35 -1.30 7.88
CA SER A 171 8.22 -0.47 8.73
C SER A 171 9.17 0.44 7.95
N GLY A 172 9.28 0.25 6.63
CA GLY A 172 10.31 0.89 5.79
C GLY A 172 11.73 0.43 6.16
N SER A 173 11.88 -0.76 6.75
CA SER A 173 13.19 -1.32 7.10
C SER A 173 14.03 -1.57 5.85
N SER A 174 15.32 -1.23 5.90
CA SER A 174 16.26 -1.51 4.81
C SER A 174 16.49 -3.01 4.65
N TRP A 175 16.43 -3.51 3.43
CA TRP A 175 16.77 -4.90 3.12
C TRP A 175 17.95 -4.98 2.18
N SER A 176 18.79 -5.99 2.39
CA SER A 176 19.88 -6.34 1.48
C SER A 176 19.83 -7.83 1.18
N LYS A 177 19.78 -8.19 -0.10
CA LYS A 177 20.00 -9.57 -0.57
C LYS A 177 21.23 -9.54 -1.47
N LYS A 178 22.21 -10.41 -1.22
CA LYS A 178 23.34 -10.58 -2.14
C LYS A 178 22.82 -11.26 -3.40
N THR A 179 22.72 -10.52 -4.50
CA THR A 179 22.53 -11.10 -5.82
C THR A 179 23.83 -11.76 -6.26
N LYS A 180 23.76 -12.90 -6.98
CA LYS A 180 24.96 -13.62 -7.44
C LYS A 180 25.76 -12.91 -8.54
N HIS A 181 25.41 -11.66 -8.88
CA HIS A 181 26.10 -10.83 -9.85
C HIS A 181 26.47 -9.52 -9.17
N GLY A 182 27.73 -9.45 -8.73
CA GLY A 182 28.34 -8.42 -7.89
C GLY A 182 29.56 -8.99 -7.21
#